data_AF-A0A8J9YUZ6-F1
#
_entry.id   AF-A0A8J9YUZ6-F1
#
_cell.length_a   1.000
_cell.length_b   1.000
_cell.length_c   1.000
_cell.angle_alpha   90.00
_cell.angle_beta   90.00
_cell.angle_gamma   90.00
#
_symmetry.space_group_name_H-M   'P 1'
#
loop_
_entity.id
_entity.type
_entity.pdbx_description
1 polymer ?
#
loop_
_entity_poly.entity_id
_entity_poly.type
_entity_poly.pdbx_seq_one_letter_code
_entity_poly.pdbx_strand_id
1 'polypeptide(L)'
;MTASMLNKELARLVSSAGLPKSYHTLHDLRRGGYMLAFEAGVPRELRKHHGDWRSDAELLYLRPSVEQGLSVPAAMRRLILQRT
;
A
#
# COMPACT_ATOMS: atom_id res chain seq x y z
N MET A 1 7.12 5.01 25.49
CA MET A 1 7.27 5.85 24.28
C MET A 1 5.92 5.96 23.61
N THR A 2 5.41 7.18 23.34
CA THR A 2 4.11 7.37 22.70
C THR A 2 4.24 7.41 21.17
N ALA A 3 3.15 7.22 20.42
CA ALA A 3 3.14 7.38 18.97
C ALA A 3 3.59 8.80 18.52
N SER A 4 3.31 9.82 19.35
CA SER A 4 3.80 11.19 19.12
C SER A 4 5.32 11.29 19.27
N MET A 5 5.90 10.66 20.30
CA MET A 5 7.36 10.61 20.47
C MET A 5 8.03 9.89 19.30
N LEU A 6 7.47 8.75 18.86
CA LEU A 6 8.01 7.99 17.74
C LEU A 6 7.91 8.76 16.41
N ASN A 7 6.80 9.47 16.15
CA ASN A 7 6.69 10.36 15.00
C ASN A 7 7.73 11.49 15.01
N LYS A 8 8.03 12.06 16.18
CA LYS A 8 9.08 13.10 16.31
C LYS A 8 10.46 12.55 15.99
N GLU A 9 10.79 11.37 16.51
CA GLU A 9 12.06 10.71 16.19
C GLU A 9 12.15 10.33 14.71
N LEU A 10 11.07 9.82 14.11
CA LEU A 10 11.01 9.54 12.68
C LEU A 10 11.26 10.81 11.85
N ALA A 11 10.59 11.92 12.17
CA ALA A 11 10.78 13.19 11.49
C ALA A 11 12.22 13.71 11.62
N ARG A 12 12.87 13.50 12.77
CA ARG A 12 14.30 13.83 12.98
C ARG A 12 15.20 12.99 12.08
N LEU A 13 15.00 11.67 12.03
CA LEU A 13 15.78 10.75 11.21
C LEU A 13 15.63 11.05 9.72
N VAL A 14 14.40 11.25 9.25
CA VAL A 14 14.09 11.63 7.86
C VAL A 14 14.76 12.94 7.50
N SER A 15 14.71 13.94 8.38
CA SER A 15 15.40 15.23 8.16
C SER A 15 16.91 15.06 8.08
N SER A 16 17.51 14.17 8.89
CA SER A 16 18.95 13.91 8.85
C SER A 16 19.39 13.18 7.57
N ALA A 17 18.46 12.48 6.91
CA ALA A 17 18.67 11.84 5.62
C ALA A 17 18.45 12.79 4.42
N GLY A 18 18.18 14.08 4.66
CA GLY A 18 17.92 15.07 3.60
C GLY A 18 16.52 14.98 2.97
N LEU A 19 15.61 14.20 3.57
CA LEU A 19 14.25 14.06 3.09
C LEU A 19 13.31 15.14 3.69
N PRO A 20 12.32 15.61 2.93
CA PRO A 20 11.38 16.64 3.39
C PRO A 20 10.50 16.13 4.53
N LYS A 21 10.42 16.89 5.63
CA LYS A 21 9.65 16.51 6.84
C LYS A 21 8.15 16.30 6.61
N SER A 22 7.59 16.84 5.52
CA SER A 22 6.14 16.95 5.29
C SER A 22 5.44 15.64 4.92
N TYR A 23 6.16 14.53 4.67
CA TYR A 23 5.58 13.33 4.07
C TYR A 23 5.93 11.99 4.75
N HIS A 24 6.45 12.02 5.99
CA HIS A 24 6.98 10.82 6.63
C HIS A 24 6.52 10.66 8.08
N THR A 25 5.22 10.50 8.27
CA THR A 25 4.65 10.06 9.54
C THR A 25 4.56 8.54 9.62
N LEU A 26 4.31 7.99 10.81
CA LEU A 26 3.99 6.57 10.99
C LEU A 26 2.75 6.15 10.19
N HIS A 27 1.80 7.06 9.97
CA HIS A 27 0.64 6.82 9.12
C HIS A 27 1.05 6.66 7.64
N ASP A 28 2.00 7.48 7.17
CA ASP A 28 2.53 7.36 5.80
C ASP A 28 3.31 6.06 5.61
N LEU A 29 4.08 5.63 6.62
CA LEU A 29 4.75 4.32 6.60
C LEU A 29 3.77 3.16 6.53
N ARG A 30 2.68 3.22 7.30
CA ARG A 30 1.59 2.23 7.23
C ARG A 30 0.96 2.18 5.85
N ARG A 31 0.72 3.34 5.24
CA ARG A 31 0.18 3.46 3.88
C ARG A 31 1.14 2.86 2.84
N GLY A 32 2.42 3.23 2.92
CA GLY A 32 3.47 2.73 2.05
C GLY A 32 3.64 1.21 2.16
N GLY A 33 3.60 0.66 3.38
CA GLY A 33 3.65 -0.78 3.60
C GLY A 33 2.47 -1.54 2.98
N TYR A 34 1.26 -0.97 3.05
CA TYR A 34 0.08 -1.56 2.39
C TYR A 34 0.20 -1.55 0.86
N MET A 35 0.72 -0.45 0.29
CA MET A 35 0.99 -0.32 -1.15
C MET A 35 2.09 -1.28 -1.62
N LEU A 36 3.20 -1.38 -0.88
CA LEU A 36 4.30 -2.30 -1.19
C LEU A 36 3.83 -3.77 -1.20
N ALA A 37 3.01 -4.15 -0.21
CA ALA A 37 2.43 -5.50 -0.19
C ALA A 37 1.47 -5.74 -1.38
N PHE A 38 0.75 -4.70 -1.83
CA PHE A 38 -0.10 -4.79 -3.02
C PHE A 38 0.74 -4.99 -4.28
N GLU A 39 1.82 -4.25 -4.45
CA GLU A 39 2.76 -4.39 -5.57
C GLU A 39 3.44 -5.77 -5.58
N ALA A 40 3.73 -6.32 -4.40
CA ALA A 40 4.23 -7.69 -4.24
C ALA A 40 3.18 -8.79 -4.52
N GLY A 41 1.96 -8.43 -4.93
CA GLY A 41 0.90 -9.38 -5.29
C GLY A 41 0.27 -10.10 -4.10
N VAL A 42 0.44 -9.60 -2.87
CA VAL A 42 -0.15 -10.24 -1.68
C VAL A 42 -1.67 -10.10 -1.73
N PRO A 43 -2.44 -11.18 -1.45
CA PRO A 43 -3.90 -11.13 -1.38
C PRO A 43 -4.42 -10.02 -0.47
N ARG A 44 -5.56 -9.42 -0.84
CA ARG A 44 -6.14 -8.28 -0.12
C ARG A 44 -6.45 -8.62 1.33
N GLU A 45 -6.97 -9.81 1.57
CA GLU A 45 -7.41 -10.29 2.87
C GLU A 45 -6.25 -10.30 3.86
N LEU A 46 -5.08 -10.78 3.42
CA LEU A 46 -3.86 -10.81 4.21
C LEU A 46 -3.31 -9.41 4.48
N ARG A 47 -3.34 -8.52 3.49
CA ARG A 47 -2.90 -7.12 3.66
C ARG A 47 -3.83 -6.34 4.58
N LYS A 48 -5.14 -6.55 4.47
CA LYS A 48 -6.16 -5.93 5.33
C LYS A 48 -5.98 -6.39 6.78
N HIS A 49 -5.76 -7.69 6.97
CA HIS A 49 -5.48 -8.27 8.28
C HIS A 49 -4.16 -7.78 8.87
N HIS A 50 -3.06 -7.79 8.09
CA HIS A 50 -1.76 -7.28 8.52
C HIS A 50 -1.82 -5.82 8.95
N GLY A 51 -2.58 -5.01 8.23
CA GLY A 51 -2.83 -3.63 8.58
C GLY A 51 -3.90 -3.42 9.65
N ASP A 52 -4.56 -4.42 10.21
CA ASP A 52 -5.66 -4.20 11.17
C ASP A 52 -6.70 -3.16 10.68
N TRP A 53 -7.03 -3.21 9.38
CA TRP A 53 -8.00 -2.29 8.77
C TRP A 53 -9.42 -2.78 9.06
N ARG A 54 -10.18 -1.99 9.84
CA ARG A 54 -11.58 -2.30 10.18
C ARG A 54 -12.55 -2.12 9.00
N SER A 55 -12.30 -1.12 8.17
CA SER A 55 -13.11 -0.79 7.00
C SER A 55 -12.31 -0.99 5.72
N ASP A 56 -12.89 -0.63 4.58
CA ASP A 56 -12.26 -0.69 3.25
C ASP A 56 -11.45 0.59 2.91
N ALA A 57 -11.09 1.38 3.93
CA ALA A 57 -10.33 2.63 3.76
C ALA A 57 -8.95 2.42 3.12
N GLU A 58 -8.41 1.20 3.19
CA GLU A 58 -7.14 0.84 2.56
C GLU A 58 -7.19 0.92 1.03
N LEU A 59 -8.38 0.83 0.43
CA LEU A 59 -8.56 0.92 -1.02
C LEU A 59 -8.19 2.31 -1.56
N LEU A 60 -8.32 3.37 -0.76
CA LEU A 60 -7.97 4.74 -1.14
C LEU A 60 -6.47 4.93 -1.40
N TYR A 61 -5.64 3.98 -0.95
CA TYR A 61 -4.20 4.03 -1.16
C TYR A 61 -3.76 3.30 -2.42
N LEU A 62 -4.63 2.51 -3.03
CA LEU A 62 -4.28 1.74 -4.22
C LEU A 62 -4.39 2.61 -5.46
N ARG A 63 -3.27 2.72 -6.17
CA ARG A 63 -3.21 3.25 -7.54
C ARG A 63 -2.58 2.18 -8.41
N PRO A 64 -3.38 1.26 -8.97
CA PRO A 64 -2.83 0.19 -9.81
C PRO A 64 -2.09 0.81 -10.99
N SER A 65 -0.96 0.21 -11.37
CA SER A 65 -0.28 0.58 -12.61
C SER A 65 -1.16 0.26 -13.81
N VAL A 66 -0.87 0.87 -14.96
CA VAL A 66 -1.56 0.55 -16.22
C VAL A 66 -1.46 -0.94 -16.53
N GLU A 67 -0.29 -1.54 -16.33
CA GLU A 67 -0.05 -2.97 -16.53
C GLU A 67 -0.93 -3.84 -15.63
N GLN A 68 -1.03 -3.51 -14.34
CA GLN A 68 -1.94 -4.19 -13.41
C GLN A 68 -3.40 -4.03 -13.84
N GLY A 69 -3.80 -2.84 -14.30
CA GLY A 69 -5.14 -2.61 -14.85
C GLY A 69 -5.44 -3.48 -16.07
N LEU A 70 -4.47 -3.66 -16.96
CA LEU A 70 -4.59 -4.49 -18.16
C LEU A 70 -4.57 -6.00 -17.88
N SER A 71 -4.08 -6.42 -16.72
CA SER A 71 -4.11 -7.84 -16.32
C SER A 71 -5.54 -8.39 -16.19
N VAL A 72 -6.50 -7.55 -15.80
CA VAL A 72 -7.91 -7.92 -15.63
C VAL A 72 -8.55 -8.31 -16.97
N PRO A 73 -8.60 -7.45 -18.01
CA PRO A 73 -9.16 -7.83 -19.30
C PRO A 73 -8.39 -8.98 -19.96
N ALA A 74 -7.06 -9.08 -19.74
CA ALA A 74 -6.26 -10.19 -20.24
C ALA A 74 -6.68 -11.54 -19.61
N ALA A 75 -6.90 -11.59 -18.30
CA ALA A 75 -7.37 -12.78 -17.60
C ALA A 75 -8.79 -13.18 -18.05
N MET A 76 -9.69 -12.21 -18.20
CA MET A 76 -11.05 -12.45 -18.70
C MET A 76 -11.02 -13.03 -20.12
N ARG A 77 -10.24 -12.44 -21.03
CA ARG A 77 -10.07 -12.94 -22.39
C ARG A 77 -9.59 -14.39 -22.41
N ARG A 78 -8.59 -14.72 -21.57
CA ARG A 78 -8.06 -16.09 -21.48
C ARG A 78 -9.14 -17.09 -21.09
N LEU A 79 -9.97 -16.76 -20.10
CA LEU A 79 -11.06 -17.63 -19.65
C LEU A 79 -12.13 -17.83 -20.72
N ILE A 80 -12.48 -16.78 -21.49
CA ILE A 80 -13.45 -16.87 -22.58
C ILE A 80 -12.95 -17.84 -23.65
N LEU A 81 -11.69 -17.71 -24.07
CA LEU A 81 -11.10 -18.57 -25.10
C LEU A 81 -10.92 -20.02 -24.68
N GLN A 82 -10.86 -20.32 -23.38
CA GLN A 82 -10.82 -21.69 -22.86
C GLN A 82 -12.20 -22.36 -22.80
N ARG A 83 -13.28 -21.57 -22.92
CA ARG A 83 -14.67 -22.04 -22.84
C ARG A 83 -15.35 -22.13 -24.22
N THR A 84 -14.64 -21.75 -25.28
CA THR A 84 -15.10 -21.79 -26.68
C THR A 84 -14.32 -22.87 -27.40
#